data_AF-A0A2S7PKC2-F1
#
_entry.id   AF-A0A2S7PKC2-F1
#
_cell.length_a   1.000
_cell.length_b   1.000
_cell.length_c   1.000
_cell.angle_alpha   90.00
_cell.angle_beta   90.00
_cell.angle_gamma   90.00
#
_symmetry.space_group_name_H-M   'P 1'
#
loop_
_entity.id
_entity.type
_entity.pdbx_description
1 polymer ?
#
loop_
_entity_poly.entity_id
_entity_poly.type
_entity_poly.pdbx_seq_one_letter_code
_entity_poly.pdbx_strand_id
1 'polypeptide(L)'
;MPPKGSGTVLRQWVSHITNLCKEEAESNPGRFAADLELAKSVFMKRMHVYRGQSGEGVDMNYTVCGIVVAVTFNDMKSWFNKWMNLTKEFVSEQLMAYSSKNKVQRPSKLFLMGGSSNSVVLREHMKKFIQSPFYRDMKLILMGDCDRLRHTAPNIRHL
;
A
#
# COMPACT_ATOMS: atom_id res chain seq x y z
N MET A 1 -17.49 5.92 -2.57
CA MET A 1 -16.06 6.16 -2.93
C MET A 1 -15.39 4.83 -3.20
N PRO A 2 -14.58 4.68 -4.26
CA PRO A 2 -13.82 3.45 -4.49
C PRO A 2 -12.86 3.19 -3.31
N PRO A 3 -12.48 1.92 -3.05
CA PRO A 3 -11.65 1.58 -1.91
C PRO A 3 -10.30 2.30 -1.97
N LYS A 4 -10.08 3.19 -1.01
CA LYS A 4 -8.81 3.87 -0.72
C LYS A 4 -7.91 2.88 0.03
N GLY A 5 -6.75 2.53 -0.52
CA GLY A 5 -5.85 1.54 0.09
C GLY A 5 -4.80 1.01 -0.89
N SER A 6 -4.15 -0.10 -0.54
CA SER A 6 -3.16 -0.78 -1.40
C SER A 6 -3.72 -1.15 -2.78
N GLY A 7 -5.04 -1.34 -2.89
CA GLY A 7 -5.74 -1.50 -4.16
C GLY A 7 -5.53 -0.34 -5.15
N THR A 8 -5.13 0.86 -4.71
CA THR A 8 -4.73 1.95 -5.60
C THR A 8 -3.49 1.59 -6.41
N VAL A 9 -2.46 1.04 -5.75
CA VAL A 9 -1.22 0.61 -6.42
C VAL A 9 -1.53 -0.50 -7.42
N LEU A 10 -2.33 -1.47 -6.99
CA LEU A 10 -2.75 -2.58 -7.85
C LEU A 10 -3.52 -2.10 -9.09
N ARG A 11 -4.47 -1.17 -8.94
CA ARG A 11 -5.20 -0.60 -10.10
C ARG A 11 -4.28 0.14 -11.06
N GLN A 12 -3.30 0.86 -10.55
CA GLN A 12 -2.35 1.55 -11.42
C GLN A 12 -1.45 0.58 -12.17
N TRP A 13 -0.99 -0.47 -11.51
CA TRP A 13 -0.24 -1.54 -12.16
C TRP A 13 -1.09 -2.25 -13.22
N VAL A 14 -2.32 -2.66 -12.91
CA VAL A 14 -3.23 -3.28 -13.89
C VAL A 14 -3.43 -2.37 -15.09
N SER A 15 -3.75 -1.09 -14.86
CA SER A 15 -3.92 -0.12 -15.94
C SER A 15 -2.66 0.04 -16.78
N HIS A 16 -1.48 0.03 -16.17
CA HIS A 16 -0.21 0.15 -16.87
C HIS A 16 0.04 -1.07 -17.77
N ILE A 17 -0.12 -2.29 -17.25
CA ILE A 17 0.02 -3.53 -18.03
C ILE A 17 -1.01 -3.58 -19.17
N THR A 18 -2.28 -3.27 -18.90
CA THR A 18 -3.33 -3.24 -19.93
C THR A 18 -3.03 -2.23 -21.03
N ASN A 19 -2.47 -1.07 -20.70
CA ASN A 19 -2.12 -0.07 -21.70
C ASN A 19 -0.94 -0.52 -22.58
N LEU A 20 0.04 -1.23 -22.00
CA LEU A 20 1.20 -1.74 -22.74
C LEU A 20 0.87 -2.96 -23.61
N CYS A 21 -0.11 -3.78 -23.19
CA CYS A 21 -0.58 -4.95 -23.94
C CYS A 21 -1.97 -4.72 -24.54
N LYS A 22 -2.25 -3.50 -25.02
CA LYS A 22 -3.59 -3.10 -25.45
C LYS A 22 -4.11 -3.95 -26.61
N GLU A 23 -3.26 -4.20 -27.61
CA GLU A 23 -3.61 -5.00 -28.79
C GLU A 23 -3.94 -6.46 -28.40
N GLU A 24 -3.21 -7.02 -27.44
CA GLU A 24 -3.44 -8.37 -26.92
C GLU A 24 -4.68 -8.45 -26.05
N ALA A 25 -4.93 -7.41 -25.25
CA ALA A 25 -6.13 -7.30 -24.43
C ALA A 25 -7.40 -7.23 -25.29
N GLU A 26 -7.32 -6.61 -26.47
CA GLU A 26 -8.42 -6.51 -27.43
C GLU A 26 -8.56 -7.78 -28.30
N SER A 27 -7.45 -8.35 -28.76
CA SER A 27 -7.46 -9.50 -29.68
C SER A 27 -7.72 -10.85 -29.00
N ASN A 28 -7.25 -11.05 -27.76
CA ASN A 28 -7.47 -12.28 -27.01
C ASN A 28 -7.72 -12.00 -25.51
N PRO A 29 -8.90 -11.47 -25.16
CA PRO A 29 -9.21 -11.04 -23.80
C PRO A 29 -9.16 -12.17 -22.78
N GLY A 30 -9.50 -13.40 -23.17
CA GLY A 30 -9.47 -14.57 -22.29
C GLY A 30 -8.05 -14.94 -21.88
N ARG A 31 -7.12 -14.99 -22.84
CA ARG A 31 -5.70 -15.25 -22.55
C ARG A 31 -5.07 -14.11 -21.77
N PHE A 32 -5.36 -12.86 -22.16
CA PHE A 32 -4.88 -11.68 -21.45
C PHE A 32 -5.29 -11.69 -19.98
N ALA A 33 -6.56 -11.97 -19.67
CA ALA A 33 -7.06 -12.03 -18.31
C ALA A 33 -6.36 -13.12 -17.47
N ALA A 34 -6.12 -14.31 -18.05
CA ALA A 34 -5.41 -15.38 -17.36
C ALA A 34 -3.95 -15.02 -17.05
N ASP A 35 -3.22 -14.49 -18.03
CA ASP A 35 -1.82 -14.08 -17.85
C ASP A 35 -1.70 -12.90 -16.86
N LEU A 36 -2.64 -11.94 -16.93
CA LEU A 36 -2.68 -10.81 -16.02
C LEU A 36 -2.90 -11.25 -14.57
N GLU A 37 -3.77 -12.22 -14.29
CA GLU A 37 -3.98 -12.72 -12.92
C GLU A 37 -2.76 -13.46 -12.37
N LEU A 38 -2.01 -14.18 -13.21
CA LEU A 38 -0.73 -14.78 -12.82
C LEU A 38 0.29 -13.69 -12.45
N ALA A 39 0.47 -12.70 -13.33
CA ALA A 39 1.39 -11.58 -13.12
C ALA A 39 1.01 -10.76 -11.87
N LYS A 40 -0.28 -10.59 -11.61
CA LYS A 40 -0.82 -9.88 -10.45
C LYS A 40 -0.45 -10.55 -9.13
N SER A 41 -0.48 -11.88 -9.07
CA SER A 41 -0.08 -12.62 -7.87
C SER A 41 1.39 -12.37 -7.51
N VAL A 42 2.26 -12.25 -8.52
CA VAL A 42 3.68 -11.91 -8.37
C VAL A 42 3.82 -10.45 -7.93
N PHE A 43 3.10 -9.54 -8.56
CA PHE A 43 3.10 -8.13 -8.20
C PHE A 43 2.68 -7.89 -6.74
N MET A 44 1.62 -8.56 -6.27
CA MET A 44 1.17 -8.43 -4.88
C MET A 44 2.27 -8.82 -3.86
N LYS A 45 3.02 -9.90 -4.12
CA LYS A 45 4.16 -10.28 -3.27
C LYS A 45 5.24 -9.18 -3.28
N ARG A 46 5.51 -8.59 -4.45
CA ARG A 46 6.48 -7.48 -4.59
C ARG A 46 6.03 -6.23 -3.83
N MET A 47 4.74 -5.89 -3.87
CA MET A 47 4.19 -4.73 -3.15
C MET A 47 4.45 -4.78 -1.64
N HIS A 48 4.40 -5.97 -1.03
CA HIS A 48 4.60 -6.12 0.42
C HIS A 48 6.04 -5.83 0.87
N VAL A 49 7.02 -6.07 0.00
CA VAL A 49 8.44 -5.92 0.32
C VAL A 49 9.07 -4.65 -0.24
N TYR A 50 8.33 -3.90 -1.06
CA TYR A 50 8.79 -2.64 -1.63
C TYR A 50 9.15 -1.63 -0.52
N ARG A 51 10.29 -0.93 -0.66
CA ARG A 51 10.84 -0.04 0.36
C ARG A 51 10.96 1.42 -0.08
N GLY A 52 10.40 1.77 -1.24
CA GLY A 52 10.47 3.15 -1.75
C GLY A 52 11.72 3.43 -2.59
N GLN A 53 12.33 2.40 -3.18
CA GLN A 53 13.42 2.57 -4.15
C GLN A 53 12.96 3.41 -5.36
N SER A 54 13.87 4.13 -6.01
CA SER A 54 13.57 4.88 -7.24
C SER A 54 14.72 4.84 -8.23
N GLY A 55 14.42 5.01 -9.51
CA GLY A 55 15.38 4.93 -10.60
C GLY A 55 14.72 4.46 -11.90
N GLU A 56 15.42 4.65 -13.01
CA GLU A 56 14.98 4.19 -14.33
C GLU A 56 15.23 2.69 -14.57
N GLY A 57 15.95 2.03 -13.64
CA GLY A 57 16.15 0.58 -13.68
C GLY A 57 14.84 -0.20 -13.55
N VAL A 58 14.84 -1.42 -14.09
CA VAL A 58 13.73 -2.36 -14.01
C VAL A 58 13.60 -2.90 -12.58
N ASP A 59 12.41 -2.74 -11.98
CA ASP A 59 12.05 -3.41 -10.72
C ASP A 59 11.67 -4.87 -10.97
N MET A 60 10.87 -5.11 -12.01
CA MET A 60 10.39 -6.44 -12.38
C MET A 60 9.97 -6.49 -13.86
N ASN A 61 10.21 -7.63 -14.49
CA ASN A 61 9.63 -7.98 -15.79
C ASN A 61 8.44 -8.92 -15.61
N TYR A 62 7.35 -8.65 -16.30
CA TYR A 62 6.16 -9.49 -16.37
C TYR A 62 6.01 -10.04 -17.78
N THR A 63 5.65 -11.31 -17.91
CA THR A 63 5.27 -11.87 -19.21
C THR A 63 3.76 -11.94 -19.29
N VAL A 64 3.17 -11.19 -20.23
CA VAL A 64 1.72 -11.15 -20.47
C VAL A 64 1.47 -11.30 -21.95
N CYS A 65 0.69 -12.30 -22.35
CA CYS A 65 0.43 -12.64 -23.75
C CYS A 65 1.69 -12.89 -24.61
N GLY A 66 2.81 -13.31 -23.99
CA GLY A 66 4.09 -13.49 -24.67
C GLY A 66 4.93 -12.22 -24.81
N ILE A 67 4.43 -11.07 -24.36
CA ILE A 67 5.17 -9.81 -24.30
C ILE A 67 5.84 -9.68 -22.94
N VAL A 68 7.10 -9.25 -22.95
CA VAL A 68 7.83 -8.87 -21.73
C VAL A 68 7.55 -7.40 -21.43
N VAL A 69 6.86 -7.16 -20.33
CA VAL A 69 6.53 -5.82 -19.83
C VAL A 69 7.44 -5.49 -18.65
N ALA A 70 8.28 -4.46 -18.83
CA ALA A 70 9.16 -3.96 -17.78
C ALA A 70 8.44 -2.92 -16.92
N VAL A 71 8.42 -3.15 -15.60
CA VAL A 71 8.01 -2.15 -14.60
C VAL A 71 9.25 -1.57 -13.96
N THR A 72 9.40 -0.25 -13.97
CA THR A 72 10.56 0.43 -13.42
C THR A 72 10.40 0.74 -11.93
N PHE A 73 11.50 1.07 -11.25
CA PHE A 73 11.42 1.60 -9.88
C PHE A 73 10.66 2.95 -9.82
N ASN A 74 10.73 3.76 -10.88
CA ASN A 74 9.97 5.01 -10.97
C ASN A 74 8.46 4.79 -11.08
N ASP A 75 8.02 3.77 -11.82
CA ASP A 75 6.60 3.37 -11.89
C ASP A 75 6.09 2.99 -10.49
N MET A 76 6.83 2.10 -9.83
CA MET A 76 6.55 1.69 -8.45
C MET A 76 6.47 2.88 -7.51
N LYS A 77 7.46 3.77 -7.55
CA LYS A 77 7.47 4.99 -6.73
C LYS A 77 6.25 5.87 -6.99
N SER A 78 5.92 6.10 -8.25
CA SER A 78 4.76 6.92 -8.65
C SER A 78 3.47 6.36 -8.07
N TRP A 79 3.25 5.05 -8.19
CA TRP A 79 2.03 4.42 -7.72
C TRP A 79 1.91 4.41 -6.20
N PHE A 80 3.01 4.09 -5.50
CA PHE A 80 3.02 4.15 -4.05
C PHE A 80 2.87 5.58 -3.54
N ASN A 81 3.49 6.58 -4.17
CA ASN A 81 3.31 7.99 -3.80
C ASN A 81 1.85 8.42 -3.92
N LYS A 82 1.15 8.00 -4.98
CA LYS A 82 -0.28 8.28 -5.13
C LYS A 82 -1.07 7.67 -3.98
N TRP A 83 -0.82 6.41 -3.63
CA TRP A 83 -1.48 5.78 -2.48
C TRP A 83 -1.16 6.51 -1.16
N MET A 84 0.09 6.90 -0.94
CA MET A 84 0.49 7.63 0.27
C MET A 84 -0.20 8.98 0.39
N ASN A 85 -0.27 9.76 -0.71
CA ASN A 85 -0.96 11.06 -0.72
C ASN A 85 -2.44 10.92 -0.39
N LEU A 86 -3.15 9.97 -1.02
CA LEU A 86 -4.56 9.70 -0.71
C LEU A 86 -4.77 9.27 0.74
N THR A 87 -3.81 8.54 1.31
CA THR A 87 -3.85 8.12 2.72
C THR A 87 -3.65 9.31 3.65
N LYS A 88 -2.68 10.18 3.35
CA LYS A 88 -2.41 11.41 4.10
C LYS A 88 -3.62 12.34 4.10
N GLU A 89 -4.23 12.56 2.94
CA GLU A 89 -5.44 13.39 2.79
C GLU A 89 -6.57 12.83 3.65
N PHE A 90 -6.87 11.54 3.49
CA PHE A 90 -7.91 10.88 4.27
C PHE A 90 -7.68 10.99 5.78
N VAL A 91 -6.46 10.69 6.26
CA VAL A 91 -6.16 10.78 7.70
C VAL A 91 -6.28 12.22 8.19
N SER A 92 -5.81 13.21 7.42
CA SER A 92 -5.93 14.63 7.78
C SER A 92 -7.39 15.05 7.88
N GLU A 93 -8.23 14.66 6.92
CA GLU A 93 -9.68 14.93 6.93
C GLU A 93 -10.35 14.35 8.19
N GLN A 94 -10.04 13.09 8.53
CA GLN A 94 -10.61 12.44 9.71
C GLN A 94 -10.17 13.11 11.01
N LEU A 95 -8.90 13.50 11.12
CA LEU A 95 -8.37 14.18 12.29
C LEU A 95 -8.98 15.57 12.46
N MET A 96 -9.11 16.33 11.37
CA MET A 96 -9.77 17.63 11.38
C MET A 96 -11.24 17.52 11.79
N ALA A 97 -11.98 16.58 11.21
CA ALA A 97 -13.38 16.33 11.57
C ALA A 97 -13.53 15.95 13.06
N TYR A 98 -12.62 15.11 13.57
CA TYR A 98 -12.60 14.75 14.99
C TYR A 98 -12.33 15.99 15.88
N SER A 99 -11.32 16.80 15.55
CA SER A 99 -10.99 18.00 16.33
C SER A 99 -12.11 19.04 16.31
N SER A 100 -12.77 19.25 15.16
CA SER A 100 -13.93 20.15 15.05
C SER A 100 -15.09 19.69 15.95
N LYS A 101 -15.31 18.38 16.06
CA LYS A 101 -16.37 17.82 16.91
C LYS A 101 -16.02 17.85 18.40
N ASN A 102 -14.74 17.64 18.74
CA ASN A 102 -14.31 17.43 20.13
C ASN A 102 -13.68 18.65 20.80
N LYS A 103 -13.57 19.81 20.10
CA LYS A 103 -13.17 21.18 20.50
C LYS A 103 -11.93 21.40 21.39
N VAL A 104 -11.46 20.39 22.13
CA VAL A 104 -10.44 20.47 23.19
C VAL A 104 -9.51 19.25 23.15
N GLN A 105 -10.00 18.07 22.76
CA GLN A 105 -9.16 16.87 22.67
C GLN A 105 -8.70 16.58 21.24
N ARG A 106 -7.39 16.61 21.04
CA ARG A 106 -6.74 15.95 19.91
C ARG A 106 -6.60 14.46 20.24
N PRO A 107 -6.72 13.56 19.25
CA PRO A 107 -6.47 12.15 19.48
C PRO A 107 -5.00 11.96 19.86
N SER A 108 -4.73 11.19 20.91
CA SER A 108 -3.37 10.91 21.39
C SER A 108 -2.74 9.68 20.75
N LYS A 109 -3.54 8.85 20.05
CA LYS A 109 -3.10 7.61 19.42
C LYS A 109 -3.72 7.48 18.03
N LEU A 110 -2.92 6.99 17.08
CA LEU A 110 -3.37 6.57 15.76
C LEU A 110 -3.08 5.08 15.60
N PHE A 111 -4.11 4.27 15.37
CA PHE A 111 -3.97 2.83 15.18
C PHE A 111 -3.90 2.51 13.69
N LEU A 112 -2.83 1.85 13.26
CA LEU A 112 -2.65 1.39 11.89
C LEU A 112 -3.01 -0.11 11.81
N MET A 113 -4.12 -0.44 11.14
CA MET A 113 -4.75 -1.77 11.15
C MET A 113 -4.96 -2.35 9.74
N GLY A 114 -5.08 -3.68 9.61
CA GLY A 114 -5.35 -4.38 8.34
C GLY A 114 -4.08 -4.78 7.57
N GLY A 115 -4.21 -5.69 6.59
CA GLY A 115 -3.06 -6.28 5.89
C GLY A 115 -2.15 -5.26 5.17
N SER A 116 -2.74 -4.21 4.60
CA SER A 116 -2.00 -3.13 3.93
C SER A 116 -1.08 -2.36 4.89
N SER A 117 -1.39 -2.35 6.18
CA SER A 117 -0.62 -1.67 7.24
C SER A 117 0.74 -2.33 7.53
N ASN A 118 0.95 -3.54 7.04
CA ASN A 118 2.25 -4.22 7.07
C ASN A 118 3.22 -3.72 5.99
N SER A 119 2.74 -2.92 5.02
CA SER A 119 3.60 -2.31 4.00
C SER A 119 4.67 -1.43 4.64
N VAL A 120 5.93 -1.69 4.31
CA VAL A 120 7.09 -0.90 4.81
C VAL A 120 6.91 0.58 4.44
N VAL A 121 6.54 0.87 3.20
CA VAL A 121 6.34 2.26 2.74
C VAL A 121 5.23 2.96 3.51
N LEU A 122 4.11 2.28 3.78
CA LEU A 122 3.02 2.89 4.53
C LEU A 122 3.43 3.18 5.98
N ARG A 123 4.12 2.24 6.64
CA ARG A 123 4.60 2.44 8.03
C ARG A 123 5.53 3.63 8.11
N GLU A 124 6.52 3.73 7.22
CA GLU A 124 7.47 4.83 7.20
C GLU A 124 6.80 6.16 6.84
N HIS A 125 5.84 6.15 5.91
CA HIS A 125 5.07 7.34 5.57
C HIS A 125 4.25 7.85 6.76
N MET A 126 3.55 6.96 7.47
CA MET A 126 2.74 7.34 8.63
C MET A 126 3.58 7.82 9.82
N LYS A 127 4.77 7.23 10.03
CA LYS A 127 5.73 7.74 11.03
C LYS A 127 6.13 9.18 10.74
N LYS A 128 6.46 9.50 9.48
CA LYS A 128 6.80 10.87 9.06
C LYS A 128 5.60 11.81 9.18
N PHE A 129 4.40 11.34 8.84
CA PHE A 129 3.17 12.12 8.94
C PHE A 129 2.90 12.58 10.37
N ILE A 130 2.95 11.68 11.36
CA ILE A 130 2.70 12.02 12.76
C ILE A 130 3.80 12.88 13.38
N GLN A 131 5.02 12.90 12.82
CA GLN A 131 6.10 13.77 13.27
C GLN A 131 5.92 15.24 12.86
N SER A 132 4.98 15.54 11.96
CA SER A 132 4.70 16.92 11.56
C SER A 132 4.27 17.76 12.79
N PRO A 133 4.55 19.08 12.81
CA PRO A 133 4.23 19.93 13.96
C PRO A 133 2.77 19.86 14.42
N PHE A 134 1.84 19.61 13.50
CA PHE A 134 0.42 19.55 13.80
C PHE A 134 -0.01 18.28 14.56
N TYR A 135 0.73 17.17 14.38
CA TYR A 135 0.38 15.83 14.90
C TYR A 135 1.41 15.27 15.91
N ARG A 136 2.43 16.05 16.27
CA ARG A 136 3.65 15.58 16.97
C ARG A 136 3.38 14.82 18.29
N ASP A 137 2.29 15.13 18.98
CA ASP A 137 1.94 14.50 20.26
C ASP A 137 1.22 13.15 20.09
N MET A 138 0.90 12.75 18.85
CA MET A 138 0.23 11.49 18.56
C MET A 138 1.20 10.31 18.57
N LYS A 139 0.81 9.23 19.25
CA LYS A 139 1.51 7.94 19.16
C LYS A 139 0.95 7.09 18.02
N LEU A 140 1.79 6.67 17.08
CA LEU A 140 1.42 5.67 16.08
C LEU A 140 1.54 4.26 16.66
N ILE A 141 0.43 3.53 16.68
CA ILE A 141 0.36 2.14 17.14
C ILE A 141 0.23 1.22 15.92
N LEU A 142 1.20 0.32 15.76
CA LEU A 142 1.29 -0.61 14.63
C LEU A 142 0.75 -1.97 15.07
N MET A 143 -0.50 -2.28 14.71
CA MET A 143 -1.14 -3.51 15.17
C MET A 143 -0.53 -4.79 14.56
N GLY A 144 0.14 -4.68 13.40
CA GLY A 144 0.90 -5.80 12.83
C GLY A 144 2.08 -6.26 13.71
N ASP A 145 2.56 -5.40 14.61
CA ASP A 145 3.55 -5.79 15.62
C ASP A 145 2.88 -6.44 16.86
N CYS A 146 1.57 -6.23 17.09
CA CYS A 146 0.82 -6.87 18.17
C CYS A 146 0.53 -8.36 17.89
N ASP A 147 0.40 -8.77 16.62
CA ASP A 147 0.27 -10.19 16.27
C ASP A 147 1.54 -10.98 16.58
N ARG A 148 2.72 -10.34 16.55
CA ARG A 148 4.00 -10.96 16.98
C ARG A 148 4.06 -11.18 18.49
N LEU A 149 3.36 -10.39 19.29
CA LEU A 149 3.25 -10.59 20.74
C LEU A 149 2.39 -11.82 21.09
N ARG A 150 1.45 -12.22 20.22
CA ARG A 150 0.70 -13.49 20.40
C ARG A 150 1.55 -14.73 20.16
N HIS A 151 2.59 -14.64 19.34
CA HIS A 151 3.50 -15.76 19.04
C HIS A 151 4.73 -15.80 19.96
N THR A 152 4.89 -14.83 20.85
CA THR A 152 5.99 -14.76 21.83
C THR A 152 5.52 -14.86 23.27
N ALA A 153 4.22 -14.90 23.53
CA ALA A 153 3.70 -15.31 24.83
C ALA A 153 4.01 -16.80 25.04
N PRO A 154 4.83 -17.19 26.04
CA PRO A 154 4.94 -18.59 26.40
C PRO A 154 3.54 -19.07 26.81
N ASN A 155 3.18 -20.29 26.41
CA ASN A 155 1.99 -20.98 26.90
C ASN A 155 2.02 -20.99 28.42
N ILE A 156 1.37 -20.02 29.06
CA ILE A 156 1.01 -20.12 30.47
C ILE A 156 -0.18 -21.06 30.49
N ARG A 157 0.11 -22.37 30.44
CA ARG A 157 -0.84 -23.38 30.90
C ARG A 157 -0.94 -23.17 32.40
N HIS A 158 -2.12 -22.77 32.83
CA HIS A 158 -2.52 -22.68 34.23
C HIS A 158 -2.08 -23.93 34.99
N LEU A 159 -1.24 -23.72 36.01
CA LEU A 159 -1.15 -24.54 37.21
C LEU A 159 -1.94 -23.79 38.30
#